data_AF-A0A2D0J5B3-F1
#
_entry.id   AF-A0A2D0J5B3-F1
#
_cell.length_a   1.000
_cell.length_b   1.000
_cell.length_c   1.000
_cell.angle_alpha   90.00
_cell.angle_beta   90.00
_cell.angle_gamma   90.00
#
_symmetry.space_group_name_H-M   'P 1'
#
loop_
_entity.id
_entity.type
_entity.pdbx_description
1 polymer ?
#
loop_
_entity_poly.entity_id
_entity_poly.type
_entity_poly.pdbx_seq_one_letter_code
_entity_poly.pdbx_strand_id
1 'polypeptide(L)'
;MKTTEIKTNGYNLLTQENGAPVKMWANGVPVDPKAITQLQNTAKMLFVFKHMAVMPDVHFGKGSTIGSVIPTGGAIIPVEIGVDIGCGMIAVRTSLVASDLPDNLLNIRHAIEVAVPHGRNINRGGRDKGSWHDAPEMKKRFTVSDQKRATAHVECRKDSDVIDEIPMAYKDIDAVMAAQSSLVKVVHTLR
;
A
#
# COMPACT_ATOMS: atom_id res chain seq x y z
N MET A 1 -31.23 8.87 6.41
CA MET A 1 -29.89 9.49 6.40
C MET A 1 -29.73 10.20 5.06
N LYS A 2 -29.59 11.54 5.02
CA LYS A 2 -29.46 12.28 3.76
C LYS A 2 -27.98 12.42 3.40
N THR A 3 -27.52 11.55 2.51
CA THR A 3 -26.22 11.72 1.86
C THR A 3 -26.38 12.76 0.75
N THR A 4 -25.52 13.77 0.72
CA THR A 4 -25.54 14.79 -0.34
C THR A 4 -24.26 14.69 -1.16
N GLU A 5 -24.42 14.48 -2.46
CA GLU A 5 -23.34 14.53 -3.44
C GLU A 5 -23.39 15.88 -4.15
N ILE A 6 -22.33 16.68 -4.01
CA ILE A 6 -22.22 18.00 -4.62
C ILE A 6 -21.08 17.98 -5.62
N LYS A 7 -21.36 18.32 -6.88
CA LYS A 7 -20.32 18.50 -7.89
C LYS A 7 -19.63 19.85 -7.68
N THR A 8 -18.31 19.83 -7.48
CA THR A 8 -17.47 21.03 -7.42
C THR A 8 -16.58 21.10 -8.66
N ASN A 9 -15.92 22.24 -8.91
CA ASN A 9 -14.92 22.35 -9.98
C ASN A 9 -13.70 21.47 -9.63
N GLY A 10 -13.75 20.19 -10.01
CA GLY A 10 -12.62 19.25 -9.94
C GLY A 10 -12.90 17.92 -9.23
N TYR A 11 -13.93 17.82 -8.37
CA TYR A 11 -14.26 16.58 -7.64
C TYR A 11 -15.73 16.51 -7.21
N ASN A 12 -16.21 15.29 -6.95
CA ASN A 12 -17.50 15.01 -6.30
C ASN A 12 -17.30 15.06 -4.79
N LEU A 13 -18.10 15.88 -4.10
CA LEU A 13 -18.08 16.00 -2.66
C LEU A 13 -19.15 15.11 -2.06
N LEU A 14 -18.74 14.12 -1.27
CA LEU A 14 -19.62 13.25 -0.52
C LEU A 14 -19.62 13.70 0.95
N THR A 15 -20.80 14.07 1.45
CA THR A 15 -21.00 14.48 2.84
C THR A 15 -22.12 13.68 3.50
N GLN A 16 -22.00 13.53 4.82
CA GLN A 16 -22.97 12.87 5.67
C GLN A 16 -22.88 13.41 7.10
N GLU A 17 -23.91 13.15 7.89
CA GLU A 17 -23.95 13.51 9.29
C GLU A 17 -22.86 12.79 10.11
N ASN A 18 -22.20 13.54 11.00
CA ASN A 18 -21.11 13.06 11.87
C ASN A 18 -19.94 12.39 11.12
N GLY A 19 -19.68 12.78 9.87
CA GLY A 19 -18.56 12.30 9.09
C GLY A 19 -17.69 13.43 8.53
N ALA A 20 -16.40 13.17 8.40
CA ALA A 20 -15.50 14.03 7.65
C ALA A 20 -15.95 14.11 6.18
N PRO A 21 -15.78 15.26 5.52
CA PRO A 21 -16.02 15.37 4.07
C PRO A 21 -15.14 14.40 3.28
N VAL A 22 -15.71 13.78 2.24
CA VAL A 22 -14.97 12.93 1.30
C VAL A 22 -14.93 13.63 -0.06
N LYS A 23 -13.72 13.97 -0.53
CA LYS A 23 -13.50 14.57 -1.84
C LYS A 23 -13.08 13.48 -2.83
N MET A 24 -13.86 13.28 -3.88
CA MET A 24 -13.69 12.17 -4.81
C MET A 24 -13.42 12.66 -6.23
N TRP A 25 -12.24 12.33 -6.77
CA TRP A 25 -11.80 12.68 -8.12
C TRP A 25 -12.19 11.63 -9.17
N ALA A 26 -13.32 10.94 -9.00
CA ALA A 26 -13.80 9.89 -9.90
C ALA A 26 -14.81 10.41 -10.95
N ASN A 27 -14.66 11.66 -11.42
CA ASN A 27 -15.59 12.26 -12.37
C ASN A 27 -15.63 11.47 -13.68
N GLY A 28 -16.80 10.90 -14.03
CA GLY A 28 -16.98 10.08 -15.23
C GLY A 28 -16.49 8.63 -15.09
N VAL A 29 -16.02 8.23 -13.90
CA VAL A 29 -15.61 6.86 -13.59
C VAL A 29 -16.62 6.24 -12.62
N PRO A 30 -17.24 5.11 -12.96
CA PRO A 30 -18.14 4.41 -12.04
C PRO A 30 -17.41 3.93 -10.79
N VAL A 31 -18.00 4.16 -9.61
CA VAL A 31 -17.48 3.69 -8.32
C VAL A 31 -18.44 2.65 -7.75
N ASP A 32 -17.89 1.53 -7.26
CA ASP A 32 -18.66 0.46 -6.63
C ASP A 32 -19.44 1.00 -5.41
N PRO A 33 -20.76 0.78 -5.30
CA PRO A 33 -21.55 1.14 -4.12
C PRO A 33 -20.99 0.63 -2.79
N LYS A 34 -20.32 -0.54 -2.78
CA LYS A 34 -19.63 -1.07 -1.59
C LYS A 34 -18.45 -0.18 -1.19
N ALA A 35 -17.69 0.33 -2.14
CA ALA A 35 -16.61 1.27 -1.89
C ALA A 35 -17.16 2.59 -1.33
N ILE A 36 -18.26 3.11 -1.89
CA ILE A 36 -18.94 4.30 -1.37
C ILE A 36 -19.35 4.09 0.09
N THR A 37 -19.96 2.94 0.41
CA THR A 37 -20.39 2.62 1.79
C THR A 37 -19.18 2.51 2.74
N GLN A 38 -18.08 1.93 2.28
CA GLN A 38 -16.85 1.80 3.06
C GLN A 38 -16.20 3.17 3.33
N LEU A 39 -16.16 4.07 2.33
CA LEU A 39 -15.72 5.46 2.49
C LEU A 39 -16.59 6.21 3.50
N GLN A 40 -17.92 6.06 3.39
CA GLN A 40 -18.87 6.65 4.33
C GLN A 40 -18.63 6.15 5.76
N ASN A 41 -18.42 4.86 5.97
CA ASN A 41 -18.15 4.33 7.31
C ASN A 41 -16.83 4.86 7.87
N THR A 42 -15.78 4.91 7.04
CA THR A 42 -14.46 5.39 7.45
C THR A 42 -14.48 6.89 7.77
N ALA A 43 -15.22 7.67 7.00
CA ALA A 43 -15.41 9.10 7.25
C ALA A 43 -16.03 9.41 8.63
N LYS A 44 -16.74 8.48 9.27
CA LYS A 44 -17.32 8.66 10.62
C LYS A 44 -16.31 8.48 11.75
N MET A 45 -15.10 8.00 11.46
CA MET A 45 -14.09 7.80 12.49
C MET A 45 -13.63 9.17 13.04
N LEU A 46 -13.68 9.32 14.37
CA LEU A 46 -13.45 10.60 15.05
C LEU A 46 -12.06 11.21 14.84
N PHE A 47 -11.09 10.37 14.46
CA PHE A 47 -9.71 10.77 14.24
C PHE A 47 -9.41 11.09 12.77
N VAL A 48 -10.38 11.04 11.85
CA VAL A 48 -10.17 11.51 10.47
C VAL A 48 -9.97 13.01 10.46
N PHE A 49 -8.85 13.46 9.90
CA PHE A 49 -8.42 14.84 9.97
C PHE A 49 -8.83 15.63 8.72
N LYS A 50 -9.69 16.64 8.90
CA LYS A 50 -10.19 17.58 7.87
C LYS A 50 -11.04 16.95 6.76
N HIS A 51 -10.50 16.05 5.94
CA HIS A 51 -11.23 15.39 4.84
C HIS A 51 -10.48 14.17 4.29
N MET A 52 -11.21 13.22 3.72
CA MET A 52 -10.64 12.14 2.91
C MET A 52 -10.48 12.58 1.45
N ALA A 53 -9.46 12.07 0.76
CA ALA A 53 -9.30 12.23 -0.68
C ALA A 53 -9.39 10.86 -1.36
N VAL A 54 -10.16 10.77 -2.44
CA VAL A 54 -10.47 9.51 -3.12
C VAL A 54 -10.11 9.64 -4.59
N MET A 55 -9.29 8.70 -5.07
CA MET A 55 -8.75 8.66 -6.42
C MET A 55 -9.72 7.96 -7.39
N PRO A 56 -9.57 8.15 -8.73
CA PRO A 56 -10.49 7.59 -9.71
C PRO A 56 -10.53 6.06 -9.75
N ASP A 57 -9.47 5.38 -9.30
CA ASP A 57 -9.31 3.93 -9.26
C ASP A 57 -9.86 3.30 -7.97
N VAL A 58 -10.60 4.06 -7.17
CA VAL A 58 -11.15 3.61 -5.89
C VAL A 58 -12.02 2.36 -6.04
N HIS A 59 -11.79 1.40 -5.16
CA HIS A 59 -12.62 0.20 -5.09
C HIS A 59 -12.64 -0.39 -3.69
N PHE A 60 -13.57 -1.32 -3.48
CA PHE A 60 -13.73 -2.02 -2.22
C PHE A 60 -12.46 -2.80 -1.88
N GLY A 61 -11.95 -2.59 -0.66
CA GLY A 61 -10.80 -3.33 -0.14
C GLY A 61 -11.12 -4.03 1.17
N LYS A 62 -10.21 -4.90 1.61
CA LYS A 62 -10.37 -5.65 2.85
C LYS A 62 -10.06 -4.75 4.04
N GLY A 63 -11.11 -4.23 4.68
CA GLY A 63 -11.02 -3.34 5.84
C GLY A 63 -11.12 -1.87 5.47
N SER A 64 -10.30 -1.40 4.53
CA SER A 64 -10.45 -0.07 3.95
C SER A 64 -10.44 -0.10 2.42
N THR A 65 -10.82 1.02 1.79
CA THR A 65 -10.80 1.17 0.34
C THR A 65 -9.38 1.21 -0.22
N ILE A 66 -9.19 0.67 -1.42
CA ILE A 66 -7.98 0.94 -2.20
C ILE A 66 -8.23 2.23 -3.00
N GLY A 67 -7.20 3.06 -3.19
CA GLY A 67 -7.32 4.34 -3.90
C GLY A 67 -7.84 5.50 -3.03
N SER A 68 -7.68 5.42 -1.71
CA SER A 68 -8.00 6.50 -0.77
C SER A 68 -6.78 7.08 -0.06
N VAL A 69 -6.89 8.34 0.35
CA VAL A 69 -6.00 8.99 1.30
C VAL A 69 -6.83 9.42 2.50
N ILE A 70 -6.52 8.83 3.65
CA ILE A 70 -7.26 9.01 4.90
C ILE A 70 -6.32 9.63 5.93
N PRO A 71 -6.25 10.96 6.00
CA PRO A 71 -5.43 11.63 7.01
C PRO A 71 -6.04 11.40 8.39
N THR A 72 -5.20 11.05 9.37
CA THR A 72 -5.62 10.82 10.75
C THR A 72 -4.86 11.73 11.73
N GLY A 73 -5.53 12.16 12.78
CA GLY A 73 -4.93 12.90 13.89
C GLY A 73 -4.76 12.00 15.11
N GLY A 74 -3.51 11.76 15.53
CA GLY A 74 -3.22 10.99 16.75
C GLY A 74 -3.60 9.51 16.69
N ALA A 75 -3.86 8.96 15.51
CA ALA A 75 -4.23 7.56 15.31
C ALA A 75 -3.58 6.98 14.05
N ILE A 76 -3.36 5.66 14.03
CA ILE A 76 -2.91 4.89 12.86
C ILE A 76 -3.97 3.83 12.57
N ILE A 77 -4.30 3.62 11.30
CA ILE A 77 -5.20 2.56 10.84
C ILE A 77 -4.36 1.52 10.08
N PRO A 78 -3.90 0.42 10.69
CA PRO A 78 -3.00 -0.53 10.03
C PRO A 78 -3.55 -1.08 8.72
N VAL A 79 -4.86 -1.32 8.65
CA VAL A 79 -5.51 -1.87 7.45
C VAL A 79 -5.59 -0.88 6.27
N GLU A 80 -5.47 0.43 6.52
CA GLU A 80 -5.41 1.46 5.46
C GLU A 80 -4.06 1.45 4.74
N ILE A 81 -2.99 1.05 5.42
CA ILE A 81 -1.65 0.93 4.82
C ILE A 81 -1.64 -0.20 3.78
N GLY A 82 -2.51 -1.19 3.97
CA GLY A 82 -2.61 -2.39 3.15
C GLY A 82 -1.80 -3.56 3.72
N VAL A 83 -2.05 -4.75 3.17
CA VAL A 83 -1.35 -5.98 3.58
C VAL A 83 0.06 -6.08 3.00
N ASP A 84 0.30 -5.45 1.85
CA ASP A 84 1.59 -5.39 1.17
C ASP A 84 2.23 -4.02 1.44
N ILE A 85 2.79 -3.88 2.65
CA ILE A 85 3.38 -2.61 3.09
C ILE A 85 4.64 -2.34 2.27
N GLY A 86 4.67 -1.17 1.62
CA GLY A 86 5.75 -0.81 0.72
C GLY A 86 5.52 -1.26 -0.73
N CYS A 87 4.33 -1.79 -1.05
CA CYS A 87 3.90 -1.95 -2.43
C CYS A 87 4.04 -0.60 -3.15
N GLY A 88 4.67 -0.62 -4.31
CA GLY A 88 4.98 0.58 -5.05
C GLY A 88 5.68 0.27 -6.37
N MET A 89 6.01 1.32 -7.09
CA MET A 89 6.65 1.23 -8.39
C MET A 89 8.02 1.91 -8.35
N ILE A 90 9.00 1.30 -8.99
CA ILE A 90 10.29 1.91 -9.30
C ILE A 90 10.43 1.98 -10.82
N ALA A 91 10.92 3.10 -11.33
CA ALA A 91 11.27 3.28 -12.72
C ALA A 91 12.73 3.71 -12.82
N VAL A 92 13.48 3.07 -13.71
CA VAL A 92 14.88 3.41 -14.00
C VAL A 92 14.96 3.84 -15.45
N ARG A 93 15.43 5.07 -15.68
CA ARG A 93 15.68 5.58 -17.02
C ARG A 93 16.94 4.93 -17.58
N THR A 94 16.83 4.35 -18.77
CA THR A 94 17.98 3.83 -19.51
C THR A 94 18.45 4.84 -20.55
N SER A 95 19.63 4.62 -21.13
CA SER A 95 20.09 5.34 -22.32
C SER A 95 19.48 4.80 -23.61
N LEU A 96 18.73 3.69 -23.54
CA LEU A 96 18.13 3.04 -24.70
C LEU A 96 16.85 3.76 -25.13
N VAL A 97 16.61 3.78 -26.42
CA VAL A 97 15.36 4.25 -27.04
C VAL A 97 14.62 3.08 -27.69
N ALA A 98 13.39 3.31 -28.13
CA ALA A 98 12.56 2.26 -28.72
C ALA A 98 13.22 1.58 -29.94
N SER A 99 14.01 2.31 -30.73
CA SER A 99 14.73 1.76 -31.88
C SER A 99 15.91 0.86 -31.53
N ASP A 100 16.40 0.91 -30.28
CA ASP A 100 17.45 0.00 -29.79
C ASP A 100 16.88 -1.36 -29.37
N LEU A 101 15.55 -1.48 -29.29
CA LEU A 101 14.88 -2.69 -28.90
C LEU A 101 14.49 -3.53 -30.13
N PRO A 102 14.60 -4.86 -30.05
CA PRO A 102 14.10 -5.72 -31.10
C PRO A 102 12.58 -5.66 -31.19
N ASP A 103 12.02 -5.91 -32.37
CA ASP A 103 10.56 -5.99 -32.58
C ASP A 103 9.89 -7.05 -31.68
N ASN A 104 10.65 -8.07 -31.28
CA ASN A 104 10.20 -9.12 -30.37
C ASN A 104 10.96 -9.08 -29.03
N LEU A 105 10.25 -8.73 -27.96
CA LEU A 105 10.80 -8.60 -26.60
C LEU A 105 10.86 -9.92 -25.82
N LEU A 106 10.48 -11.06 -26.40
CA LEU A 106 10.41 -12.35 -25.72
C LEU A 106 11.74 -12.72 -25.04
N ASN A 107 12.87 -12.53 -25.73
CA ASN A 107 14.18 -12.86 -25.20
C ASN A 107 14.59 -11.96 -24.02
N ILE A 108 14.24 -10.67 -24.09
CA ILE A 108 14.49 -9.71 -23.00
C ILE A 108 13.66 -10.07 -21.77
N ARG A 109 12.37 -10.37 -21.98
CA ARG A 109 11.49 -10.85 -20.90
C ARG A 109 12.06 -12.09 -20.23
N HIS A 110 12.45 -13.12 -20.99
CA HIS A 110 13.03 -14.35 -20.41
C HIS A 110 14.32 -14.07 -19.63
N ALA A 111 15.18 -13.17 -20.11
CA ALA A 111 16.39 -12.80 -19.38
C ALA A 111 16.07 -12.12 -18.03
N ILE A 112 15.03 -11.26 -17.99
CA ILE A 112 14.55 -10.65 -16.74
C ILE A 112 13.98 -11.71 -15.79
N GLU A 113 13.19 -12.65 -16.29
CA GLU A 113 12.58 -13.72 -15.50
C GLU A 113 13.64 -14.63 -14.84
N VAL A 114 14.75 -14.89 -15.54
CA VAL A 114 15.89 -15.63 -14.97
C VAL A 114 16.64 -14.80 -13.93
N ALA A 115 16.82 -13.51 -14.17
CA ALA A 115 17.62 -12.63 -13.31
C ALA A 115 16.86 -12.12 -12.07
N VAL A 116 15.54 -12.01 -12.14
CA VAL A 116 14.68 -11.45 -11.10
C VAL A 116 13.79 -12.55 -10.53
N PRO A 117 14.10 -13.04 -9.32
CA PRO A 117 13.24 -13.95 -8.60
C PRO A 117 11.78 -13.51 -8.55
N HIS A 118 10.85 -14.32 -9.06
CA HIS A 118 9.43 -14.00 -9.08
C HIS A 118 8.56 -15.26 -8.95
N GLY A 119 7.25 -15.05 -8.70
CA GLY A 119 6.24 -16.09 -8.69
C GLY A 119 5.70 -16.46 -7.30
N ARG A 120 4.63 -17.25 -7.30
CA ARG A 120 3.90 -17.70 -6.10
C ARG A 120 3.53 -19.16 -6.31
N ASN A 121 4.15 -20.08 -5.57
CA ASN A 121 3.86 -21.51 -5.71
C ASN A 121 2.37 -21.78 -5.38
N ILE A 122 1.57 -22.11 -6.40
CA ILE A 122 0.17 -22.51 -6.25
C ILE A 122 0.07 -23.96 -5.74
N ASN A 123 1.10 -24.77 -6.01
CA ASN A 123 1.27 -26.11 -5.42
C ASN A 123 2.36 -26.05 -4.35
N ARG A 124 2.01 -26.37 -3.10
CA ARG A 124 2.91 -26.47 -1.93
C ARG A 124 4.01 -27.57 -2.05
N GLY A 125 4.41 -27.97 -3.26
CA GLY A 125 5.21 -29.17 -3.53
C GLY A 125 6.54 -28.97 -4.26
N GLY A 126 6.87 -27.76 -4.73
CA GLY A 126 8.15 -27.51 -5.42
C GLY A 126 8.57 -26.04 -5.36
N ARG A 127 9.87 -25.76 -5.52
CA ARG A 127 10.39 -24.38 -5.65
C ARG A 127 10.10 -23.84 -7.06
N ASP A 128 9.70 -22.56 -7.16
CA ASP A 128 9.49 -21.92 -8.45
C ASP A 128 10.84 -21.76 -9.17
N LYS A 129 10.83 -21.79 -10.50
CA LYS A 129 12.00 -21.39 -11.29
C LYS A 129 12.18 -19.89 -11.10
N GLY A 130 13.15 -19.51 -10.27
CA GLY A 130 13.34 -18.13 -9.82
C GLY A 130 12.97 -17.90 -8.35
N SER A 131 12.55 -18.89 -7.56
CA SER A 131 12.46 -18.71 -6.11
C SER A 131 13.85 -18.53 -5.48
N TRP A 132 13.94 -17.77 -4.37
CA TRP A 132 15.12 -17.77 -3.51
C TRP A 132 15.49 -19.21 -3.13
N HIS A 133 16.70 -19.65 -3.51
CA HIS A 133 17.20 -20.99 -3.17
C HIS A 133 17.55 -21.12 -1.68
N ASP A 134 18.00 -20.03 -1.07
CA ASP A 134 18.21 -19.90 0.36
C ASP A 134 17.33 -18.76 0.88
N ALA A 135 16.59 -19.01 1.96
CA ALA A 135 15.85 -17.96 2.64
C ALA A 135 16.84 -16.88 3.15
N PRO A 136 16.51 -15.58 3.02
CA PRO A 136 17.35 -14.51 3.55
C PRO A 136 17.65 -14.73 5.04
N GLU A 137 18.86 -14.34 5.48
CA GLU A 137 19.31 -14.51 6.87
C GLU A 137 18.32 -13.97 7.92
N MET A 138 17.46 -13.04 7.53
CA MET A 138 16.46 -12.42 8.41
C MET A 138 15.54 -13.44 9.09
N LYS A 139 15.20 -14.57 8.44
CA LYS A 139 14.41 -15.64 9.08
C LYS A 139 15.14 -16.33 10.24
N LYS A 140 16.46 -16.19 10.34
CA LYS A 140 17.30 -16.80 11.40
C LYS A 140 17.58 -15.84 12.56
N ARG A 141 17.23 -14.55 12.43
CA ARG A 141 17.63 -13.50 13.39
C ARG A 141 16.61 -13.24 14.50
N PHE A 142 15.34 -13.58 14.31
CA PHE A 142 14.26 -13.22 15.22
C PHE A 142 13.37 -14.41 15.58
N THR A 143 12.79 -14.35 16.77
CA THR A 143 11.90 -15.38 17.31
C THR A 143 10.47 -14.87 17.44
N VAL A 144 9.50 -15.78 17.61
CA VAL A 144 8.10 -15.41 17.93
C VAL A 144 8.01 -14.57 19.21
N SER A 145 8.89 -14.82 20.19
CA SER A 145 8.97 -14.04 21.43
C SER A 145 9.38 -12.59 21.16
N ASP A 146 10.30 -12.38 20.23
CA ASP A 146 10.70 -11.03 19.81
C ASP A 146 9.53 -10.32 19.12
N GLN A 147 8.77 -11.03 18.28
CA GLN A 147 7.58 -10.47 17.62
C GLN A 147 6.53 -10.05 18.65
N LYS A 148 6.20 -10.91 19.62
CA LYS A 148 5.26 -10.60 20.71
C LYS A 148 5.67 -9.36 21.50
N ARG A 149 6.97 -9.20 21.77
CA ARG A 149 7.50 -8.03 22.48
C ARG A 149 7.42 -6.76 21.62
N ALA A 150 7.81 -6.84 20.35
CA ALA A 150 7.77 -5.71 19.43
C ALA A 150 6.35 -5.22 19.11
N THR A 151 5.35 -6.10 19.17
CA THR A 151 3.95 -5.80 18.87
C THR A 151 3.02 -5.89 20.09
N ALA A 152 3.56 -5.71 21.31
CA ALA A 152 2.81 -5.89 22.55
C ALA A 152 1.55 -5.00 22.68
N HIS A 153 1.54 -3.86 22.00
CA HIS A 153 0.43 -2.91 21.97
C HIS A 153 -0.29 -2.85 20.61
N VAL A 154 -0.03 -3.82 19.73
CA VAL A 154 -0.58 -3.90 18.36
C VAL A 154 -1.32 -5.24 18.18
N GLU A 155 -2.58 -5.16 17.79
CA GLU A 155 -3.37 -6.34 17.46
C GLU A 155 -2.96 -6.86 16.07
N CYS A 156 -2.28 -8.00 16.05
CA CYS A 156 -1.73 -8.62 14.84
C CYS A 156 -1.49 -10.13 15.04
N ARG A 157 -1.31 -10.87 13.94
CA ARG A 157 -0.89 -12.29 13.93
C ARG A 157 0.52 -12.43 14.53
N LYS A 158 0.77 -13.49 15.31
CA LYS A 158 2.00 -13.68 16.12
C LYS A 158 2.48 -15.15 16.11
N ASP A 159 2.71 -15.71 14.92
CA ASP A 159 3.18 -17.09 14.74
C ASP A 159 4.43 -17.17 13.84
N SER A 160 4.99 -18.37 13.69
CA SER A 160 6.26 -18.57 12.98
C SER A 160 6.21 -18.19 11.50
N ASP A 161 5.03 -18.16 10.89
CA ASP A 161 4.88 -17.89 9.46
C ASP A 161 5.03 -16.40 9.13
N VAL A 162 5.03 -15.52 10.15
CA VAL A 162 5.08 -14.05 10.00
C VAL A 162 6.30 -13.43 10.69
N ILE A 163 7.31 -14.24 11.05
CA ILE A 163 8.53 -13.75 11.72
C ILE A 163 9.33 -12.82 10.81
N ASP A 164 9.31 -13.03 9.50
CA ASP A 164 9.92 -12.14 8.50
C ASP A 164 9.20 -10.79 8.36
N GLU A 165 8.02 -10.64 8.97
CA GLU A 165 7.26 -9.39 9.02
C GLU A 165 7.36 -8.66 10.37
N ILE A 166 8.19 -9.13 11.32
CA ILE A 166 8.46 -8.39 12.56
C ILE A 166 8.99 -6.99 12.23
N PRO A 167 8.60 -5.91 12.94
CA PRO A 167 9.11 -4.57 12.65
C PRO A 167 10.64 -4.47 12.53
N MET A 168 11.38 -5.26 13.32
CA MET A 168 12.84 -5.32 13.30
C MET A 168 13.44 -6.09 12.12
N ALA A 169 12.64 -6.79 11.32
CA ALA A 169 13.09 -7.41 10.08
C ALA A 169 13.28 -6.38 8.96
N TYR A 170 12.68 -5.20 9.11
CA TYR A 170 12.88 -4.07 8.20
C TYR A 170 14.02 -3.18 8.68
N LYS A 171 14.51 -2.33 7.78
CA LYS A 171 15.45 -1.27 8.14
C LYS A 171 14.75 -0.25 9.01
N ASP A 172 15.50 0.41 9.89
CA ASP A 172 15.00 1.57 10.63
C ASP A 172 14.47 2.63 9.64
N ILE A 173 13.18 2.92 9.72
CA ILE A 173 12.49 3.83 8.79
C ILE A 173 13.05 5.24 8.90
N ASP A 174 13.46 5.69 10.09
CA ASP A 174 14.01 7.03 10.28
C ASP A 174 15.37 7.14 9.60
N ALA A 175 16.20 6.10 9.72
CA ALA A 175 17.49 6.03 9.02
C ALA A 175 17.31 5.95 7.48
N VAL A 176 16.32 5.19 7.00
CA VAL A 176 15.99 5.11 5.56
C VAL A 176 15.54 6.47 5.03
N MET A 177 14.60 7.12 5.72
CA MET A 177 14.09 8.43 5.34
C MET A 177 15.20 9.50 5.36
N ALA A 178 16.10 9.46 6.35
CA ALA A 178 17.25 10.36 6.41
C ALA A 178 18.21 10.15 5.22
N ALA A 179 18.51 8.91 4.86
CA ALA A 179 19.38 8.59 3.73
C ALA A 179 18.81 9.04 2.38
N GLN A 180 17.49 9.12 2.26
CA GLN A 180 16.79 9.54 1.03
C GLN A 180 16.40 11.01 1.03
N SER A 181 16.77 11.79 2.05
CA SER A 181 16.39 13.19 2.20
C SER A 181 16.77 14.09 1.03
N SER A 182 17.84 13.77 0.29
CA SER A 182 18.24 14.50 -0.93
C SER A 182 17.43 14.11 -2.17
N LEU A 183 16.73 12.97 -2.15
CA LEU A 183 15.95 12.42 -3.26
C LEU A 183 14.45 12.73 -3.14
N VAL A 184 13.99 13.13 -1.95
CA VAL A 184 12.57 13.32 -1.64
C VAL A 184 12.32 14.76 -1.24
N LYS A 185 11.32 15.41 -1.86
CA LYS A 185 10.83 16.72 -1.45
C LYS A 185 9.52 16.57 -0.70
N VAL A 186 9.49 16.94 0.58
CA VAL A 186 8.24 17.02 1.35
C VAL A 186 7.44 18.21 0.82
N VAL A 187 6.36 17.93 0.08
CA VAL A 187 5.50 18.98 -0.50
C VAL A 187 4.50 19.51 0.54
N HIS A 188 4.11 18.67 1.50
CA HIS A 188 3.17 19.04 2.55
C HIS A 188 3.38 18.18 3.80
N THR A 189 3.35 18.80 4.97
CA THR A 189 3.31 18.09 6.26
C THR A 189 1.94 18.32 6.86
N LEU A 190 1.21 17.23 7.08
CA LEU A 190 -0.07 17.28 7.79
C LEU A 190 0.24 17.55 9.28
N ARG A 191 0.01 18.79 9.71
CA ARG A 191 -0.15 19.18 11.12
C ARG A 191 -1.63 19.26 11.46
#